data_AF-A0A820FVY7-F1
#
_entry.id   AF-A0A820FVY7-F1
#
_cell.length_a   1.000
_cell.length_b   1.000
_cell.length_c   1.000
_cell.angle_alpha   90.00
_cell.angle_beta   90.00
_cell.angle_gamma   90.00
#
_symmetry.space_group_name_H-M   'P 1'
#
loop_
_entity.id
_entity.type
_entity.pdbx_description
1 polymer ?
#
loop_
_entity_poly.entity_id
_entity_poly.type
_entity_poly.pdbx_seq_one_letter_code
_entity_poly.pdbx_strand_id
1 'polypeptide(L)'
;MPRKKVPVSTIDPETGGISMKRSDPWMNNFNEYIISACRSNMDIKFIWTGNDTKALVYYITDYVTKMSLSFHDTFSLVQKSITSLQNPNNPMDTENVIEKSRKLVLRCYNALASQQELSGVQVASYLMNWDDHYTTHKFQGLYLIQTERFLQSELNEMRAKQNLQSTSQGKFN
;
A
#
# COMPACT_ATOMS: atom_id res chain seq x y z
N MET A 1 -12.81 17.74 -18.37
CA MET A 1 -12.79 19.09 -18.97
C MET A 1 -12.47 18.97 -20.46
N PRO A 2 -13.11 19.75 -21.34
CA PRO A 2 -12.86 19.68 -22.77
C PRO A 2 -11.40 20.00 -23.09
N ARG A 3 -10.74 19.13 -23.86
CA ARG A 3 -9.37 19.31 -24.34
C ARG A 3 -9.38 20.14 -25.64
N LYS A 4 -8.30 20.86 -25.90
CA LYS A 4 -8.13 21.60 -27.16
C LYS A 4 -8.20 20.63 -28.35
N LYS A 5 -9.04 20.94 -29.35
CA LYS A 5 -9.02 20.21 -30.63
C LYS A 5 -7.74 20.53 -31.38
N VAL A 6 -7.08 19.49 -31.87
CA VAL A 6 -5.88 19.60 -32.69
C VAL A 6 -6.14 18.82 -33.98
N PRO A 7 -6.02 19.43 -35.17
CA PRO A 7 -6.37 18.78 -36.43
C PRO A 7 -5.35 17.74 -36.88
N VAL A 8 -4.10 17.86 -36.43
CA VAL A 8 -2.96 17.00 -36.79
C VAL A 8 -2.13 16.74 -35.54
N SER A 9 -1.54 15.55 -35.42
CA SER A 9 -0.62 15.27 -34.32
C SER A 9 0.71 16.00 -34.54
N THR A 10 1.18 16.75 -33.54
CA THR A 10 2.41 17.56 -33.64
C THR A 10 3.25 17.37 -32.39
N ILE A 11 4.56 17.56 -32.54
CA ILE A 11 5.52 17.60 -31.43
C ILE A 11 6.07 19.02 -31.39
N ASP A 12 6.01 19.65 -30.23
CA ASP A 12 6.66 20.93 -29.99
C ASP A 12 8.18 20.72 -29.86
N PRO A 13 9.00 21.28 -30.76
CA PRO A 13 10.45 21.08 -30.73
C PRO A 13 11.14 21.72 -29.54
N GLU A 14 10.56 22.75 -28.91
CA GLU A 14 11.19 23.43 -27.77
C GLU A 14 10.88 22.74 -26.44
N THR A 15 9.62 22.35 -26.25
CA THR A 15 9.17 21.74 -24.99
C THR A 15 9.17 20.21 -25.01
N GLY A 16 9.26 19.59 -26.19
CA GLY A 16 9.04 18.16 -26.39
C GLY A 16 7.58 17.73 -26.22
N GLY A 17 6.66 18.68 -26.08
CA GLY A 17 5.23 18.42 -25.85
C GLY A 17 4.56 17.76 -27.04
N ILE A 18 3.91 16.62 -26.82
CA ILE A 18 3.18 15.88 -27.87
C ILE A 18 1.69 16.25 -27.82
N SER A 19 1.19 16.80 -28.92
CA SER A 19 -0.23 17.05 -29.13
C SER A 19 -0.80 16.06 -30.13
N MET A 20 -1.77 15.26 -29.73
CA MET A 20 -2.42 14.28 -30.60
C MET A 20 -3.64 14.88 -31.31
N LYS A 21 -3.85 14.48 -32.58
CA LYS A 21 -5.07 14.77 -33.32
C LYS A 21 -6.31 14.31 -32.54
N ARG A 22 -7.34 15.16 -32.50
CA ARG A 22 -8.63 14.87 -31.84
C ARG A 22 -9.81 15.33 -32.69
N SER A 23 -10.83 14.46 -32.82
CA SER A 23 -12.11 14.78 -33.46
C SER A 23 -13.08 15.53 -32.52
N ASP A 24 -13.06 15.17 -31.22
CA ASP A 24 -13.97 15.70 -30.21
C ASP A 24 -13.22 16.21 -28.96
N PRO A 25 -13.62 17.34 -28.33
CA PRO A 25 -12.93 17.87 -27.14
C PRO A 25 -13.12 17.01 -25.90
N TRP A 26 -14.19 16.23 -25.82
CA TRP A 26 -14.51 15.36 -24.69
C TRP A 26 -13.83 14.00 -24.78
N MET A 27 -13.14 13.73 -25.89
CA MET A 27 -12.42 12.50 -26.09
C MET A 27 -11.02 12.57 -25.46
N ASN A 28 -10.76 11.60 -24.58
CA ASN A 28 -9.43 11.40 -24.00
C ASN A 28 -8.43 10.93 -25.06
N ASN A 29 -7.14 10.98 -24.72
CA ASN A 29 -6.13 10.36 -25.57
C ASN A 29 -6.28 8.85 -25.49
N PHE A 30 -6.28 8.17 -26.62
CA PHE A 30 -6.40 6.72 -26.69
C PHE A 30 -5.49 6.17 -27.78
N ASN A 31 -5.28 4.86 -27.73
CA ASN A 31 -4.64 4.08 -28.78
C ASN A 31 -5.71 3.14 -29.37
N GLU A 32 -5.83 3.11 -30.70
CA GLU A 32 -6.88 2.36 -31.38
C GLU A 32 -6.81 0.84 -31.13
N TYR A 33 -5.60 0.28 -31.02
CA TYR A 33 -5.41 -1.14 -30.77
C TYR A 33 -5.75 -1.50 -29.33
N ILE A 34 -5.26 -0.70 -28.37
CA ILE A 34 -5.50 -0.97 -26.94
C ILE A 34 -6.99 -0.79 -26.62
N ILE A 35 -7.65 0.25 -27.15
CA ILE A 35 -9.09 0.44 -26.88
C ILE A 35 -9.92 -0.70 -27.46
N SER A 36 -9.53 -1.21 -28.64
CA SER A 36 -10.20 -2.35 -29.27
C SER A 36 -10.01 -3.63 -28.46
N ALA A 37 -8.80 -3.87 -27.94
CA ALA A 37 -8.47 -5.06 -27.17
C ALA A 37 -9.11 -5.03 -25.77
N CYS A 38 -8.93 -3.93 -25.04
CA CYS A 38 -9.36 -3.81 -23.64
C CYS A 38 -10.83 -3.42 -23.49
N ARG A 39 -11.44 -2.82 -24.53
CA ARG A 39 -12.84 -2.35 -24.55
C ARG A 39 -13.18 -1.45 -23.35
N SER A 40 -12.18 -0.75 -22.82
CA SER A 40 -12.29 0.10 -21.64
C SER A 40 -11.86 1.53 -21.96
N ASN A 41 -12.33 2.48 -21.14
CA ASN A 41 -11.95 3.89 -21.29
C ASN A 41 -10.45 4.06 -21.04
N MET A 42 -9.80 4.92 -21.82
CA MET A 42 -8.37 5.20 -21.70
C MET A 42 -8.11 6.70 -21.56
N ASP A 43 -7.08 7.06 -20.81
CA ASP A 43 -6.50 8.40 -20.84
C ASP A 43 -4.97 8.31 -20.90
N ILE A 44 -4.43 8.22 -22.12
CA ILE A 44 -2.99 8.09 -22.36
C ILE A 44 -2.33 9.48 -22.30
N LYS A 45 -1.28 9.62 -21.47
CA LYS A 45 -0.47 10.84 -21.39
C LYS A 45 0.99 10.53 -21.64
N PHE A 46 1.62 11.35 -22.49
CA PHE A 46 3.06 11.35 -22.65
C PHE A 46 3.68 12.17 -21.54
N ILE A 47 4.76 11.64 -20.95
CA ILE A 47 5.47 12.27 -19.84
C ILE A 47 6.90 12.48 -20.30
N TRP A 48 7.23 13.74 -20.58
CA TRP A 48 8.52 14.11 -21.14
C TRP A 48 9.26 15.10 -20.23
N THR A 49 8.54 15.93 -19.49
CA THR A 49 9.13 16.95 -18.61
C THR A 49 9.09 16.53 -17.14
N GLY A 50 10.03 17.05 -16.33
CA GLY A 50 10.03 16.82 -14.88
C GLY A 50 8.77 17.33 -14.19
N ASN A 51 8.13 18.39 -14.72
CA ASN A 51 6.86 18.89 -14.21
C ASN A 51 5.71 17.90 -14.46
N ASP A 52 5.65 17.30 -15.66
CA ASP A 52 4.65 16.27 -15.97
C ASP A 52 4.84 15.04 -15.10
N THR A 53 6.10 14.62 -14.89
CA THR A 53 6.42 13.50 -14.00
C THR A 53 5.98 13.81 -12.56
N LYS A 54 6.27 15.01 -12.06
CA LYS A 54 5.85 15.43 -10.71
C LYS A 54 4.33 15.41 -10.59
N ALA A 55 3.61 15.96 -11.57
CA ALA A 55 2.15 15.94 -11.61
C ALA A 55 1.59 14.51 -11.66
N LEU A 56 2.21 13.62 -12.43
CA LEU A 56 1.85 12.20 -12.47
C LEU A 56 2.04 11.55 -11.10
N VAL A 57 3.20 11.76 -10.45
CA VAL A 57 3.47 11.18 -9.13
C VAL A 57 2.40 11.61 -8.13
N TYR A 58 2.03 12.89 -8.09
CA TYR A 58 0.91 13.34 -7.25
C TYR A 58 -0.41 12.68 -7.62
N TYR A 59 -0.73 12.59 -8.92
CA TYR A 59 -1.96 11.94 -9.38
C TYR A 59 -2.03 10.47 -8.98
N ILE A 60 -0.96 9.71 -9.20
CA ILE A 60 -0.88 8.29 -8.82
C ILE A 60 -0.96 8.16 -7.31
N THR A 61 -0.22 8.99 -6.57
CA THR A 61 -0.21 8.95 -5.11
C THR A 61 -1.61 9.21 -4.58
N ASP A 62 -2.26 10.30 -5.00
CA ASP A 62 -3.62 10.65 -4.59
C ASP A 62 -4.62 9.53 -4.90
N TYR A 63 -4.48 8.86 -6.06
CA TYR A 63 -5.32 7.74 -6.44
C TYR A 63 -5.07 6.48 -5.60
N VAL A 64 -3.81 6.14 -5.33
CA VAL A 64 -3.41 4.99 -4.50
C VAL A 64 -3.76 5.21 -3.03
N THR A 65 -3.59 6.44 -2.54
CA THR A 65 -3.93 6.82 -1.16
C THR A 65 -5.39 7.19 -0.99
N LYS A 66 -6.19 7.14 -2.05
CA LYS A 66 -7.63 7.38 -1.98
C LYS A 66 -8.24 6.34 -1.07
N MET A 67 -8.61 6.76 0.14
CA MET A 67 -9.25 5.90 1.11
C MET A 67 -10.46 5.23 0.48
N SER A 68 -10.50 3.90 0.49
CA SER A 68 -11.67 3.14 0.06
C SER A 68 -12.85 3.34 0.99
N LEU A 69 -12.59 3.60 2.28
CA LEU A 69 -13.60 3.77 3.32
C LEU A 69 -13.92 5.25 3.54
N SER A 70 -15.21 5.59 3.66
CA SER A 70 -15.60 6.96 4.00
C SER A 70 -15.12 7.30 5.42
N PHE A 71 -14.82 8.59 5.65
CA PHE A 71 -14.41 9.07 6.97
C PHE A 71 -15.46 8.77 8.05
N HIS A 72 -16.75 8.85 7.70
CA HIS A 72 -17.86 8.55 8.61
C HIS A 72 -17.84 7.09 9.07
N ASP A 73 -17.58 6.16 8.16
CA ASP A 73 -17.58 4.73 8.47
C ASP A 73 -16.36 4.37 9.33
N THR A 74 -15.20 4.94 8.98
CA THR A 74 -13.96 4.86 9.77
C THR A 74 -14.21 5.32 11.21
N PHE A 75 -14.84 6.49 11.38
CA PHE A 75 -15.16 7.06 12.68
C PHE A 75 -16.13 6.16 13.48
N SER A 76 -17.19 5.68 12.85
CA SER A 76 -18.18 4.80 13.48
C SER A 76 -17.55 3.50 14.00
N LEU A 77 -16.56 2.98 13.26
CA LEU A 77 -15.89 1.73 13.58
C LEU A 77 -14.90 1.92 14.74
N VAL A 78 -14.17 3.04 14.74
CA VAL A 78 -13.33 3.44 15.87
C VAL A 78 -14.19 3.66 17.12
N GLN A 79 -15.33 4.35 17.01
CA GLN A 79 -16.24 4.54 18.14
C GLN A 79 -16.74 3.19 18.70
N LYS A 80 -17.15 2.25 17.83
CA LYS A 80 -17.53 0.88 18.25
C LYS A 80 -16.40 0.17 19.00
N SER A 81 -15.16 0.27 18.53
CA SER A 81 -14.01 -0.35 19.19
C SER A 81 -13.70 0.26 20.57
N ILE A 82 -13.90 1.58 20.74
CA ILE A 82 -13.76 2.28 22.02
C ILE A 82 -14.86 1.84 22.99
N THR A 83 -16.13 1.83 22.57
CA THR A 83 -17.25 1.40 23.42
C THR A 83 -17.09 -0.06 23.84
N SER A 84 -16.61 -0.93 22.95
CA SER A 84 -16.28 -2.33 23.27
C SER A 84 -15.20 -2.48 24.33
N LEU A 85 -14.24 -1.54 24.40
CA LEU A 85 -13.18 -1.51 25.42
C LEU A 85 -13.67 -0.95 26.77
N GLN A 86 -14.63 -0.04 26.75
CA GLN A 86 -15.23 0.57 27.95
C GLN A 86 -16.28 -0.34 28.61
N ASN A 87 -16.64 -1.47 27.99
CA ASN A 87 -17.57 -2.42 28.60
C ASN A 87 -17.00 -2.96 29.93
N PRO A 88 -17.74 -2.86 31.04
CA PRO A 88 -17.25 -3.20 32.39
C PRO A 88 -16.99 -4.71 32.62
N ASN A 89 -17.41 -5.57 31.69
CA ASN A 89 -17.12 -7.02 31.74
C ASN A 89 -15.77 -7.40 31.10
N ASN A 90 -14.98 -6.44 30.65
CA ASN A 90 -13.69 -6.69 30.01
C ASN A 90 -12.60 -6.79 31.09
N PRO A 91 -11.86 -7.91 31.23
CA PRO A 91 -10.88 -8.15 32.30
C PRO A 91 -9.59 -7.30 32.20
N MET A 92 -9.66 -6.11 31.60
CA MET A 92 -8.55 -5.19 31.33
C MET A 92 -8.29 -4.17 32.44
N ASP A 93 -9.06 -4.19 33.54
CA ASP A 93 -8.97 -3.15 34.58
C ASP A 93 -7.67 -3.21 35.41
N THR A 94 -6.90 -4.30 35.27
CA THR A 94 -5.61 -4.50 35.95
C THR A 94 -4.38 -4.15 35.10
N GLU A 95 -4.56 -3.74 33.83
CA GLU A 95 -3.45 -3.53 32.89
C GLU A 95 -2.87 -2.11 32.91
N ASN A 96 -1.56 -2.03 32.69
CA ASN A 96 -0.82 -0.78 32.63
C ASN A 96 -1.35 0.12 31.50
N VAL A 97 -1.36 1.45 31.72
CA VAL A 97 -1.98 2.42 30.78
C VAL A 97 -1.41 2.32 29.37
N ILE A 98 -0.12 1.98 29.25
CA ILE A 98 0.58 1.77 27.98
C ILE A 98 0.04 0.54 27.22
N GLU A 99 -0.21 -0.57 27.92
CA GLU A 99 -0.77 -1.77 27.28
C GLU A 99 -2.22 -1.56 26.85
N LYS A 100 -2.98 -0.81 27.66
CA LYS A 100 -4.35 -0.41 27.33
C LYS A 100 -4.40 0.43 26.05
N SER A 101 -3.48 1.38 25.88
CA SER A 101 -3.42 2.20 24.66
C SER A 101 -2.97 1.41 23.43
N ARG A 102 -1.97 0.52 23.57
CA ARG A 102 -1.56 -0.39 22.48
C ARG A 102 -2.70 -1.27 22.01
N LYS A 103 -3.46 -1.88 22.93
CA LYS A 103 -4.61 -2.72 22.60
C LYS A 103 -5.76 -1.94 21.95
N LEU A 104 -5.99 -0.70 22.37
CA LEU A 104 -6.95 0.19 21.71
C LEU A 104 -6.58 0.42 20.25
N VAL A 105 -5.33 0.83 19.98
CA VAL A 105 -4.85 1.04 18.60
C VAL A 105 -4.97 -0.24 17.78
N LEU A 106 -4.57 -1.38 18.35
CA LEU A 106 -4.63 -2.68 17.66
C LEU A 106 -6.08 -3.08 17.34
N ARG A 107 -7.03 -2.84 18.25
CA ARG A 107 -8.46 -3.11 18.01
C ARG A 107 -9.04 -2.19 16.94
N CYS A 108 -8.74 -0.90 16.98
CA CYS A 108 -9.15 0.05 15.94
C CYS A 108 -8.62 -0.41 14.57
N TYR A 109 -7.34 -0.78 14.50
CA TYR A 109 -6.72 -1.27 13.28
C TYR A 109 -7.38 -2.57 12.78
N ASN A 110 -7.54 -3.57 13.64
CA ASN A 110 -8.16 -4.84 13.26
C ASN A 110 -9.61 -4.66 12.81
N ALA A 111 -10.35 -3.75 13.46
CA ALA A 111 -11.70 -3.42 13.03
C ALA A 111 -11.68 -2.80 11.63
N LEU A 112 -10.85 -1.79 11.39
CA LEU A 112 -10.68 -1.15 10.08
C LEU A 112 -10.26 -2.12 8.99
N ALA A 113 -9.27 -2.99 9.27
CA ALA A 113 -8.82 -4.01 8.34
C ALA A 113 -9.93 -5.03 8.02
N SER A 114 -10.75 -5.41 9.02
CA SER A 114 -11.83 -6.38 8.82
C SER A 114 -13.00 -5.84 8.01
N GLN A 115 -13.22 -4.52 8.01
CA GLN A 115 -14.31 -3.86 7.27
C GLN A 115 -13.81 -3.14 6.01
N GLN A 116 -12.60 -3.48 5.55
CA GLN A 116 -12.09 -2.92 4.31
C GLN A 116 -12.93 -3.41 3.13
N GLU A 117 -13.56 -2.48 2.42
CA GLU A 117 -14.29 -2.80 1.19
C GLU A 117 -13.31 -3.24 0.08
N LEU A 118 -13.65 -4.36 -0.57
CA LEU A 118 -12.94 -4.86 -1.73
C LEU A 118 -13.66 -4.42 -3.01
N SER A 119 -12.90 -4.14 -4.06
CA SER A 119 -13.49 -3.82 -5.37
C SER A 119 -14.28 -5.02 -5.89
N GLY A 120 -15.45 -4.78 -6.50
CA GLY A 120 -16.26 -5.86 -7.10
C GLY A 120 -15.49 -6.69 -8.13
N VAL A 121 -14.52 -6.09 -8.83
CA VAL A 121 -13.64 -6.80 -9.77
C VAL A 121 -12.69 -7.74 -9.03
N GLN A 122 -12.16 -7.33 -7.86
CA GLN A 122 -11.32 -8.20 -7.03
C GLN A 122 -12.13 -9.38 -6.49
N VAL A 123 -13.34 -9.11 -5.97
CA VAL A 123 -14.24 -10.16 -5.48
C VAL A 123 -14.57 -11.15 -6.59
N ALA A 124 -14.91 -10.65 -7.79
CA ALA A 124 -15.16 -11.52 -8.94
C ALA A 124 -13.93 -12.36 -9.31
N SER A 125 -12.73 -11.78 -9.31
CA SER A 125 -11.48 -12.50 -9.57
C SER A 125 -11.26 -13.64 -8.57
N TYR A 126 -11.47 -13.38 -7.28
CA TYR A 126 -11.37 -14.41 -6.23
C TYR A 126 -12.43 -15.50 -6.40
N LEU A 127 -13.68 -15.14 -6.71
CA LEU A 127 -14.75 -16.11 -6.97
C LEU A 127 -14.47 -16.99 -8.20
N MET A 128 -13.82 -16.42 -9.22
CA MET A 128 -13.41 -17.14 -10.42
C MET A 128 -12.11 -17.93 -10.23
N ASN A 129 -11.51 -17.89 -9.03
CA ASN A 129 -10.24 -18.52 -8.70
C ASN A 129 -9.11 -18.13 -9.66
N TRP A 130 -9.09 -16.85 -10.05
CA TRP A 130 -8.00 -16.26 -10.82
C TRP A 130 -6.90 -15.78 -9.88
N ASP A 131 -5.65 -15.99 -10.28
CA ASP A 131 -4.50 -15.47 -9.54
C ASP A 131 -4.53 -13.93 -9.51
N ASP A 132 -4.25 -13.38 -8.34
CA ASP A 132 -4.20 -11.95 -8.07
C ASP A 132 -2.78 -11.36 -8.20
N HIS A 133 -1.80 -12.18 -8.58
CA HIS A 133 -0.41 -11.78 -8.71
C HIS A 133 0.31 -12.57 -9.81
N TYR A 134 1.24 -11.90 -10.49
CA TYR A 134 2.15 -12.54 -11.44
C TYR A 134 3.55 -12.56 -10.82
N THR A 135 4.13 -13.74 -10.62
CA THR A 135 5.53 -13.86 -10.21
C THR A 135 6.36 -14.53 -11.30
N THR A 136 7.54 -13.98 -11.56
CA THR A 136 8.56 -14.66 -12.38
C THR A 136 9.31 -15.73 -11.58
N HIS A 137 9.26 -15.67 -10.25
CA HIS A 137 10.07 -16.48 -9.35
C HIS A 137 9.19 -17.19 -8.34
N LYS A 138 9.62 -18.39 -7.93
CA LYS A 138 9.00 -19.12 -6.82
C LYS A 138 9.62 -18.65 -5.52
N PHE A 139 8.83 -18.01 -4.67
CA PHE A 139 9.25 -17.62 -3.33
C PHE A 139 8.97 -18.77 -2.35
N GLN A 140 9.88 -18.97 -1.40
CA GLN A 140 9.67 -19.91 -0.30
C GLN A 140 9.21 -19.12 0.94
N GLY A 141 8.16 -19.60 1.59
CA GLY A 141 7.70 -19.02 2.84
C GLY A 141 8.78 -19.07 3.92
N LEU A 142 9.18 -17.91 4.43
CA LEU A 142 10.07 -17.80 5.57
C LEU A 142 9.23 -17.68 6.85
N TYR A 143 9.38 -18.63 7.77
CA TYR A 143 8.71 -18.58 9.08
C TYR A 143 9.37 -17.55 9.99
N LEU A 144 9.01 -16.28 9.79
CA LEU A 144 9.69 -15.11 10.35
C LEU A 144 9.92 -15.22 11.87
N ILE A 145 8.91 -15.63 12.63
CA ILE A 145 9.00 -15.74 14.09
C ILE A 145 10.02 -16.82 14.51
N GLN A 146 10.04 -17.97 13.83
CA GLN A 146 11.01 -19.03 14.14
C GLN A 146 12.42 -18.60 13.74
N THR A 147 12.57 -18.00 12.56
CA THR A 147 13.85 -17.47 12.10
C THR A 147 14.38 -16.38 13.04
N GLU A 148 13.54 -15.45 13.49
CA GLU A 148 13.92 -14.41 14.44
C GLU A 148 14.38 -15.01 15.77
N ARG A 149 13.62 -15.97 16.33
CA ARG A 149 14.00 -16.65 17.57
C ARG A 149 15.34 -17.36 17.45
N PHE A 150 15.58 -18.05 16.33
CA PHE A 150 16.86 -18.71 16.05
C PHE A 150 18.01 -17.70 15.94
N LEU A 151 17.81 -16.59 15.23
CA LEU A 151 18.82 -15.54 15.12
C LEU A 151 19.10 -14.87 16.46
N GLN A 152 18.07 -14.68 17.30
CA GLN A 152 18.24 -14.16 18.66
C GLN A 152 19.01 -15.13 19.56
N SER A 153 18.77 -16.45 19.46
CA SER A 153 19.54 -17.43 20.24
C SER A 153 21.02 -17.43 19.82
N GLU A 154 21.30 -17.48 18.52
CA GLU A 154 22.67 -17.41 17.99
C GLU A 154 23.39 -16.13 18.41
N LEU A 155 22.72 -14.98 18.30
CA LEU A 155 23.30 -13.69 18.71
C LEU A 155 23.63 -13.66 20.21
N ASN A 156 22.77 -14.25 21.05
CA ASN A 156 23.00 -14.33 22.49
C ASN A 156 24.16 -15.26 22.82
N GLU A 157 24.32 -16.38 22.12
CA GLU A 157 25.48 -17.26 22.26
C GLU A 157 26.79 -16.58 21.86
N MET A 158 26.79 -15.83 20.76
CA MET A 158 27.96 -15.07 20.33
C MET A 158 28.36 -14.00 21.35
N ARG A 159 27.37 -13.28 21.91
CA ARG A 159 27.59 -12.30 22.99
C ARG A 159 28.15 -12.96 24.24
N ALA A 160 27.63 -14.13 24.63
CA ALA A 160 28.13 -14.87 25.78
C ALA A 160 29.60 -15.30 25.58
N LYS A 161 29.96 -15.81 24.39
CA LYS A 161 31.33 -16.20 24.03
C LYS A 161 32.30 -15.00 24.03
N GLN A 162 31.89 -13.84 23.53
CA GLN A 162 32.69 -12.60 23.60
C GLN A 162 32.92 -12.11 25.03
N ASN A 163 31.89 -12.18 25.88
CA ASN A 163 32.01 -11.82 27.30
C ASN A 163 32.95 -12.79 28.05
N LEU A 164 32.94 -14.09 27.71
CA LEU A 164 33.88 -15.08 28.27
C LEU A 164 35.33 -14.82 27.84
N GLN A 165 35.58 -14.45 26.59
CA GLN A 165 36.93 -14.16 26.08
C GLN A 165 37.54 -12.89 26.68
N SER A 166 36.76 -11.83 26.82
CA SER A 166 37.19 -10.57 27.46
C SER A 166 37.50 -10.75 28.96
N THR A 167 36.83 -11.68 29.63
CA THR A 167 37.13 -12.02 31.04
C THR A 167 38.40 -12.87 31.17
N SER A 168 38.75 -13.69 30.17
CA SER A 168 39.98 -14.50 30.18
C SER A 168 41.27 -13.74 29.83
N GLN A 169 41.17 -12.61 29.12
CA GLN A 169 42.33 -11.75 28.81
C GLN A 169 42.62 -10.70 29.90
N GLY A 170 41.69 -10.47 30.81
CA GLY A 170 41.84 -9.54 31.94
C GLY A 170 42.23 -10.24 33.23
N LYS A 171 43.37 -10.95 33.26
CA LYS A 171 44.11 -11.34 34.49
C LYS A 171 45.39 -12.09 34.13
N PHE A 172 46.48 -11.37 33.86
CA PHE A 172 47.84 -11.76 34.25
C PHE A 172 48.68 -10.47 34.29
N ASN A 173 49.01 -10.06 35.52
CA ASN A 173 49.98 -9.05 35.97
C ASN A 173 49.84 -7.62 35.48
#